data_AF-A0AAW1XWM4-F1
#
_entry.id   AF-A0AAW1XWM4-F1
#
_cell.length_a   1.000
_cell.length_b   1.000
_cell.length_c   1.000
_cell.angle_alpha   90.00
_cell.angle_beta   90.00
_cell.angle_gamma   90.00
#
_symmetry.space_group_name_H-M   'P 1'
#
loop_
_entity.id
_entity.type
_entity.pdbx_description
1 polymer ?
#
loop_
_entity_poly.entity_id
_entity_poly.type
_entity_poly.pdbx_seq_one_letter_code
_entity_poly.pdbx_strand_id
1 'polypeptide(L)'
;MEKASAFHRHPPPRHGKLITILSIDGGGVKGIIPGTILEFLEKQLQEMDGHDARLADYFDVISGTSTGGLVTAMLTAPNENNRPLFRADQILDSLNICIATSAAPTYLPPHKFETKTREFNLVDGAVAANNPGLVALIEVTKEIKGRNPDFSPHRAADQALFSEDHYLRIQDDEMSDELNAMDNATEENLKKLKDVGEALLKKQLSKVNLATGKHEPDERNITNEQALKSVAETLVNERKERLGYKG
;
A
#
# COMPACT_ATOMS: atom_id res chain seq x y z
N MET A 1 31.83 -0.07 -23.44
CA MET A 1 31.01 -0.56 -22.32
C MET A 1 29.97 0.52 -22.04
N GLU A 2 28.76 0.31 -22.55
CA GLU A 2 27.61 1.15 -22.24
C GLU A 2 27.39 1.18 -20.74
N LYS A 3 27.26 2.39 -20.18
CA LYS A 3 26.74 2.57 -18.83
C LYS A 3 25.32 1.99 -18.82
N ALA A 4 25.06 1.08 -17.89
CA ALA A 4 23.73 0.57 -17.61
C ALA A 4 22.73 1.73 -17.61
N SER A 5 21.69 1.61 -18.42
CA SER A 5 20.58 2.55 -18.55
C SER A 5 20.15 3.08 -17.17
N ALA A 6 20.15 4.39 -17.00
CA ALA A 6 19.61 5.05 -15.82
C ALA A 6 18.13 4.68 -15.69
N PHE A 7 17.81 3.74 -14.79
CA PHE A 7 16.44 3.40 -14.45
C PHE A 7 15.80 4.63 -13.80
N HIS A 8 14.84 5.24 -14.49
CA HIS A 8 14.20 6.47 -14.05
C HIS A 8 13.28 6.18 -12.86
N ARG A 9 13.45 6.94 -11.76
CA ARG A 9 12.43 7.07 -10.71
C ARG A 9 11.07 7.30 -11.37
N HIS A 10 10.01 6.72 -10.80
CA HIS A 10 8.62 7.02 -11.17
C HIS A 10 8.48 8.54 -11.38
N PRO A 11 8.17 9.02 -12.60
CA PRO A 11 8.16 10.44 -12.85
C PRO A 11 7.04 11.09 -12.01
N PRO A 12 7.24 12.33 -11.55
CA PRO A 12 6.31 12.97 -10.63
C PRO A 12 4.90 13.17 -11.23
N PRO A 13 3.86 13.26 -10.37
CA PRO A 13 2.47 13.43 -10.78
C PRO A 13 2.21 14.54 -11.80
N ARG A 14 3.00 15.62 -11.75
CA ARG A 14 2.89 16.73 -12.70
C ARG A 14 2.90 16.29 -14.17
N HIS A 15 3.59 15.21 -14.51
CA HIS A 15 3.69 14.69 -15.87
C HIS A 15 2.51 13.81 -16.30
N GLY A 16 1.53 13.59 -15.42
CA GLY A 16 0.39 12.72 -15.65
C GLY A 16 -0.93 13.34 -15.23
N LYS A 17 -1.94 12.49 -15.01
CA LYS A 17 -3.31 12.91 -14.69
C LYS A 17 -3.68 12.63 -13.24
N LEU A 18 -3.10 11.59 -12.64
CA LEU A 18 -3.50 11.07 -11.35
C LEU A 18 -2.37 11.23 -10.34
N ILE A 19 -2.74 11.28 -9.05
CA ILE A 19 -1.81 11.03 -7.94
C ILE A 19 -2.18 9.67 -7.37
N THR A 20 -1.22 8.77 -7.23
CA THR A 20 -1.45 7.38 -6.83
C THR A 20 -1.03 7.14 -5.39
N ILE A 21 -1.95 6.60 -4.58
CA ILE A 21 -1.74 6.37 -3.15
C ILE A 21 -1.98 4.90 -2.82
N LEU A 22 -1.04 4.27 -2.13
CA LEU A 22 -1.19 2.98 -1.48
C LEU A 22 -1.25 3.16 0.03
N SER A 23 -2.24 2.54 0.67
CA SER A 23 -2.40 2.55 2.13
C SER A 23 -2.54 1.13 2.65
N ILE A 24 -1.76 0.80 3.69
CA ILE A 24 -1.68 -0.52 4.28
C ILE A 24 -1.99 -0.43 5.77
N ASP A 25 -3.08 -1.05 6.19
CA ASP A 25 -3.51 -1.05 7.58
C ASP A 25 -2.56 -1.82 8.51
N GLY A 26 -2.60 -1.48 9.79
CA GLY A 26 -2.01 -2.29 10.86
C GLY A 26 -2.83 -3.54 11.16
N GLY A 27 -2.19 -4.56 11.77
CA GLY A 27 -2.90 -5.79 12.13
C GLY A 27 -2.07 -6.93 12.74
N GLY A 28 -0.80 -6.68 13.10
CA GLY A 28 0.10 -7.71 13.63
C GLY A 28 0.37 -8.80 12.58
N VAL A 29 0.20 -10.07 12.97
CA VAL A 29 0.34 -11.25 12.08
C VAL A 29 -0.55 -11.17 10.84
N LYS A 30 -1.68 -10.46 10.93
CA LYS A 30 -2.65 -10.32 9.83
C LYS A 30 -2.11 -9.51 8.66
N GLY A 31 -0.93 -8.88 8.77
CA GLY A 31 -0.24 -8.26 7.64
C GLY A 31 0.07 -9.22 6.50
N ILE A 32 0.00 -10.54 6.72
CA ILE A 32 0.04 -11.55 5.65
C ILE A 32 -1.07 -11.32 4.62
N ILE A 33 -2.28 -10.95 5.05
CA ILE A 33 -3.42 -10.73 4.16
C ILE A 33 -3.13 -9.62 3.14
N PRO A 34 -2.82 -8.36 3.55
CA PRO A 34 -2.43 -7.34 2.58
C PRO A 34 -1.14 -7.71 1.84
N GLY A 35 -0.21 -8.46 2.45
CA GLY A 35 0.96 -9.01 1.75
C GLY A 35 0.58 -9.86 0.53
N THR A 36 -0.36 -10.79 0.67
CA THR A 36 -0.90 -11.62 -0.43
C THR A 36 -1.57 -10.76 -1.51
N ILE A 37 -2.32 -9.73 -1.12
CA ILE A 37 -2.96 -8.81 -2.06
C ILE A 37 -1.92 -8.01 -2.86
N LEU A 38 -0.86 -7.54 -2.19
CA LEU A 38 0.22 -6.78 -2.81
C LEU A 38 1.09 -7.65 -3.73
N GLU A 39 1.34 -8.92 -3.36
CA GLU A 39 1.99 -9.91 -4.21
C GLU A 39 1.21 -10.09 -5.52
N PHE A 40 -0.11 -10.25 -5.43
CA PHE A 40 -0.97 -10.35 -6.61
C PHE A 40 -0.88 -9.08 -7.49
N LEU A 41 -1.01 -7.89 -6.89
CA LEU A 41 -0.95 -6.62 -7.63
C LEU A 41 0.41 -6.44 -8.32
N GLU A 42 1.52 -6.69 -7.63
CA GLU A 42 2.87 -6.57 -8.21
C GLU A 42 3.07 -7.55 -9.36
N LYS A 43 2.52 -8.77 -9.27
CA LYS A 43 2.54 -9.73 -10.37
C LYS A 43 1.78 -9.22 -11.59
N GLN A 44 0.61 -8.61 -11.43
CA GLN A 44 -0.12 -8.01 -12.55
C GLN A 44 0.65 -6.86 -13.21
N LEU A 45 1.33 -6.03 -12.40
CA LEU A 45 2.21 -4.98 -12.92
C LEU A 45 3.39 -5.57 -13.71
N GLN A 46 4.01 -6.64 -13.20
CA GLN A 46 5.12 -7.33 -13.86
C GLN A 46 4.72 -8.01 -15.18
N GLU A 47 3.50 -8.55 -15.26
CA GLU A 47 2.94 -9.10 -16.50
C GLU A 47 2.75 -8.01 -17.58
N MET A 48 2.46 -6.77 -17.19
CA MET A 48 2.16 -5.66 -18.10
C MET A 48 3.36 -4.76 -18.45
N ASP A 49 4.31 -4.60 -17.54
CA ASP A 49 5.40 -3.62 -17.63
C ASP A 49 6.79 -4.24 -17.39
N GLY A 50 6.85 -5.56 -17.25
CA GLY A 50 8.08 -6.36 -17.18
C GLY A 50 8.44 -6.84 -15.77
N HIS A 51 9.23 -7.91 -15.69
CA HIS A 51 9.56 -8.61 -14.42
C HIS A 51 10.23 -7.74 -13.34
N ASP A 52 10.86 -6.64 -13.74
CA ASP A 52 11.49 -5.69 -12.84
C ASP A 52 10.51 -4.67 -12.24
N ALA A 53 9.25 -4.62 -12.66
CA ALA A 53 8.25 -3.75 -12.05
C ALA A 53 8.11 -4.01 -10.54
N ARG A 54 8.05 -2.94 -9.74
CA ARG A 54 7.79 -2.97 -8.29
C ARG A 54 6.70 -1.98 -7.93
N LEU A 55 6.00 -2.20 -6.83
CA LEU A 55 4.93 -1.28 -6.39
C LEU A 55 5.38 0.18 -6.27
N ALA A 56 6.58 0.44 -5.75
CA ALA A 56 7.14 1.80 -5.63
C ALA A 56 7.41 2.50 -6.98
N ASP A 57 7.34 1.77 -8.09
CA ASP A 57 7.43 2.34 -9.44
C ASP A 57 6.10 2.95 -9.91
N TYR A 58 4.99 2.76 -9.19
CA TYR A 58 3.65 3.17 -9.62
C TYR A 58 2.90 4.02 -8.60
N PHE A 59 3.32 4.02 -7.33
CA PHE A 59 2.69 4.78 -6.26
C PHE A 59 3.52 6.00 -5.87
N ASP A 60 2.92 7.18 -5.94
CA ASP A 60 3.51 8.45 -5.49
C ASP A 60 3.65 8.49 -3.97
N VAL A 61 2.68 7.90 -3.26
CA VAL A 61 2.67 7.82 -1.80
C VAL A 61 2.34 6.39 -1.38
N ILE A 62 3.18 5.81 -0.52
CA ILE A 62 2.91 4.56 0.17
C ILE A 62 2.88 4.86 1.66
N SER A 63 1.80 4.47 2.32
CA SER A 63 1.57 4.70 3.74
C SER A 63 1.21 3.40 4.44
N GLY A 64 1.65 3.26 5.68
CA GLY A 64 1.36 2.09 6.47
C GLY A 64 1.45 2.33 7.96
N THR A 65 0.61 1.64 8.71
CA THR A 65 0.60 1.68 10.18
C THR A 65 1.01 0.33 10.75
N SER A 66 1.78 0.31 11.86
CA SER A 66 2.24 -0.92 12.52
C SER A 66 2.93 -1.87 11.53
N THR A 67 2.49 -3.12 11.42
CA THR A 67 2.93 -4.06 10.39
C THR A 67 2.88 -3.47 8.97
N GLY A 68 1.84 -2.70 8.62
CA GLY A 68 1.77 -2.01 7.33
C GLY A 68 2.88 -0.97 7.13
N GLY A 69 3.36 -0.36 8.21
CA GLY A 69 4.52 0.54 8.20
C GLY A 69 5.83 -0.21 7.92
N LEU A 70 5.98 -1.43 8.44
CA LEU A 70 7.12 -2.30 8.11
C LEU A 70 7.09 -2.73 6.64
N VAL A 71 5.91 -3.13 6.15
CA VAL A 71 5.69 -3.44 4.73
C VAL A 71 6.05 -2.22 3.86
N THR A 72 5.61 -1.03 4.25
CA THR A 72 5.94 0.23 3.58
C THR A 72 7.46 0.46 3.53
N ALA A 73 8.17 0.26 4.65
CA ALA A 73 9.62 0.39 4.70
C ALA A 73 10.32 -0.62 3.77
N MET A 74 9.87 -1.87 3.73
CA MET A 74 10.41 -2.90 2.83
C MET A 74 10.21 -2.55 1.36
N LEU A 75 9.05 -2.01 1.00
CA LEU A 75 8.71 -1.61 -0.36
C LEU A 75 9.44 -0.35 -0.85
N THR A 76 9.97 0.46 0.05
CA THR A 76 10.51 1.79 -0.29
C THR A 76 11.98 1.98 0.06
N ALA A 77 12.55 1.15 0.94
CA ALA A 77 13.97 1.22 1.29
C ALA A 77 14.83 0.95 0.04
N PRO A 78 15.75 1.86 -0.33
CA PRO A 78 16.57 1.70 -1.51
C PRO A 78 17.72 0.70 -1.26
N ASN A 79 17.99 -0.16 -2.23
CA ASN A 79 19.24 -0.90 -2.35
C ASN A 79 20.33 -0.03 -3.01
N GLU A 80 21.52 -0.61 -3.25
CA GLU A 80 22.66 0.09 -3.88
C GLU A 80 22.34 0.70 -5.26
N ASN A 81 21.32 0.20 -5.94
CA ASN A 81 20.84 0.69 -7.24
C ASN A 81 19.66 1.67 -7.13
N ASN A 82 19.35 2.19 -5.93
CA ASN A 82 18.17 3.03 -5.66
C ASN A 82 16.83 2.37 -6.02
N ARG A 83 16.75 1.04 -5.91
CA ARG A 83 15.53 0.24 -6.13
C ARG A 83 15.01 -0.30 -4.81
N PRO A 84 13.70 -0.59 -4.67
CA PRO A 84 13.17 -1.28 -3.50
C PRO A 84 14.01 -2.51 -3.14
N LEU A 85 14.42 -2.59 -1.88
CA LEU A 85 15.23 -3.69 -1.36
C LEU A 85 14.46 -5.02 -1.42
N PHE A 86 13.13 -4.98 -1.29
CA PHE A 86 12.26 -6.14 -1.30
C PHE A 86 11.21 -6.07 -2.42
N ARG A 87 10.93 -7.23 -3.01
CA ARG A 87 9.74 -7.49 -3.83
C ARG A 87 8.54 -7.82 -2.97
N ALA A 88 7.34 -7.71 -3.52
CA ALA A 88 6.11 -8.02 -2.78
C ALA A 88 6.05 -9.49 -2.31
N ASP A 89 6.55 -10.45 -3.10
CA ASP A 89 6.64 -11.86 -2.70
C ASP A 89 7.61 -12.09 -1.53
N GLN A 90 8.72 -11.36 -1.51
CA GLN A 90 9.71 -11.42 -0.42
C GLN A 90 9.24 -10.77 0.88
N ILE A 91 8.21 -9.93 0.82
CA ILE A 91 7.62 -9.33 2.02
C ILE A 91 6.97 -10.40 2.87
N LEU A 92 6.28 -11.38 2.29
CA LEU A 92 5.63 -12.44 3.06
C LEU A 92 6.65 -13.22 3.90
N ASP A 93 7.80 -13.56 3.30
CA ASP A 93 8.90 -14.24 4.01
C ASP A 93 9.51 -13.36 5.10
N SER A 94 9.70 -12.07 4.81
CA SER A 94 10.27 -11.10 5.75
C SER A 94 9.30 -10.72 6.87
N LEU A 95 7.99 -10.79 6.61
CA LEU A 95 6.96 -10.48 7.57
C LEU A 95 6.94 -11.50 8.70
N ASN A 96 7.22 -12.77 8.41
CA ASN A 96 7.39 -13.80 9.44
C ASN A 96 8.46 -13.40 10.47
N ILE A 97 9.54 -12.75 10.02
CA ILE A 97 10.62 -12.25 10.89
C ILE A 97 10.18 -10.99 11.64
N CYS A 98 9.50 -10.06 10.95
CA CYS A 98 9.00 -8.82 11.55
C CYS A 98 7.89 -9.07 12.59
N ILE A 99 7.01 -10.02 12.35
CA ILE A 99 5.94 -10.44 13.26
C ILE A 99 6.52 -10.98 14.57
N ALA A 100 7.63 -11.74 14.51
CA ALA A 100 8.33 -12.22 15.70
C ALA A 100 8.88 -11.07 16.58
N THR A 101 9.04 -9.85 16.05
CA THR A 101 9.63 -8.69 16.75
C THR A 101 8.67 -7.52 17.01
N SER A 102 7.43 -7.53 16.48
CA SER A 102 6.55 -6.33 16.41
C SER A 102 5.23 -6.41 17.17
N ALA A 103 5.08 -7.31 18.16
CA ALA A 103 3.82 -7.44 18.89
C ALA A 103 3.39 -6.11 19.58
N ALA A 104 2.16 -5.66 19.35
CA ALA A 104 1.65 -4.28 19.55
C ALA A 104 1.31 -3.89 21.04
N PRO A 105 0.93 -2.65 21.42
CA PRO A 105 1.18 -1.93 22.71
C PRO A 105 0.89 -2.53 24.11
N THR A 106 0.26 -3.70 24.25
CA THR A 106 0.34 -4.50 25.50
C THR A 106 1.54 -5.45 25.51
N TYR A 107 2.18 -5.66 24.35
CA TYR A 107 3.25 -6.63 24.10
C TYR A 107 4.65 -6.00 24.05
N LEU A 108 4.79 -4.73 23.63
CA LEU A 108 6.09 -4.05 23.56
C LEU A 108 6.07 -2.68 24.26
N PRO A 109 7.14 -2.33 25.01
CA PRO A 109 7.24 -1.04 25.68
C PRO A 109 7.40 0.11 24.66
N PRO A 110 6.98 1.34 25.01
CA PRO A 110 7.27 2.53 24.21
C PRO A 110 8.76 2.65 23.87
N HIS A 111 9.08 2.93 22.61
CA HIS A 111 10.47 3.05 22.17
C HIS A 111 10.95 4.50 22.35
N LYS A 112 12.05 4.65 23.09
CA LYS A 112 12.69 5.94 23.33
C LYS A 112 14.01 6.02 22.59
N PHE A 113 14.21 7.09 21.85
CA PHE A 113 15.50 7.40 21.26
C PHE A 113 15.69 8.92 21.16
N GLU A 114 16.94 9.34 21.14
CA GLU A 114 17.32 10.75 21.00
C GLU A 114 18.01 10.98 19.66
N THR A 115 17.61 12.04 18.96
CA THR A 115 18.42 12.61 17.89
C THR A 115 19.27 13.75 18.45
N LYS A 116 20.20 14.28 17.65
CA LYS A 116 21.03 15.44 18.05
C LYS A 116 20.21 16.66 18.49
N THR A 117 18.92 16.74 18.13
CA THR A 117 18.07 17.92 18.34
C THR A 117 16.85 17.67 19.21
N ARG A 118 16.44 16.40 19.44
CA ARG A 118 15.18 16.11 20.12
C ARG A 118 15.13 14.67 20.65
N GLU A 119 14.53 14.50 21.83
CA GLU A 119 14.10 13.20 22.33
C GLU A 119 12.74 12.80 21.72
N PHE A 120 12.62 11.55 21.29
CA PHE A 120 11.39 10.96 20.80
C PHE A 120 10.95 9.82 21.72
N ASN A 121 9.68 9.84 22.09
CA ASN A 121 9.00 8.77 22.81
C ASN A 121 7.87 8.28 21.89
N LEU A 122 8.07 7.12 21.25
CA LEU A 122 7.16 6.61 20.24
C LEU A 122 6.38 5.39 20.73
N VAL A 123 5.15 5.28 20.25
CA VAL A 123 4.25 4.12 20.39
C VAL A 123 3.75 3.71 19.02
N ASP A 124 3.07 2.57 18.92
CA ASP A 124 2.48 2.11 17.65
C ASP A 124 1.53 3.18 17.06
N GLY A 125 1.69 3.43 15.75
CA GLY A 125 0.85 4.35 14.99
C GLY A 125 -0.64 3.97 14.99
N ALA A 126 -1.00 2.73 15.33
CA ALA A 126 -2.38 2.30 15.47
C ALA A 126 -3.14 3.09 16.56
N VAL A 127 -2.42 3.66 17.55
CA VAL A 127 -2.98 4.58 18.55
C VAL A 127 -3.47 5.89 17.91
N ALA A 128 -2.84 6.31 16.81
CA ALA A 128 -3.20 7.53 16.09
C ALA A 128 -4.13 7.26 14.89
N ALA A 129 -3.79 6.30 14.04
CA ALA A 129 -4.56 5.92 12.87
C ALA A 129 -4.22 4.50 12.39
N ASN A 130 -5.11 3.53 12.61
CA ASN A 130 -4.89 2.15 12.16
C ASN A 130 -5.01 1.97 10.62
N ASN A 131 -5.85 2.79 9.99
CA ASN A 131 -5.96 2.91 8.54
C ASN A 131 -5.39 4.29 8.12
N PRO A 132 -4.16 4.34 7.57
CA PRO A 132 -3.50 5.60 7.25
C PRO A 132 -3.97 6.24 5.94
N GLY A 133 -4.99 5.70 5.26
CA GLY A 133 -5.41 6.18 3.94
C GLY A 133 -5.84 7.65 3.93
N LEU A 134 -6.62 8.07 4.93
CA LEU A 134 -7.00 9.47 5.08
C LEU A 134 -5.80 10.36 5.46
N VAL A 135 -4.84 9.83 6.23
CA VAL A 135 -3.61 10.56 6.59
C VAL A 135 -2.76 10.82 5.35
N ALA A 136 -2.57 9.81 4.49
CA ALA A 136 -1.83 9.92 3.24
C ALA A 136 -2.46 10.95 2.29
N LEU A 137 -3.79 10.92 2.17
CA LEU A 137 -4.55 11.87 1.37
C LEU A 137 -4.43 13.32 1.87
N ILE A 138 -4.48 13.52 3.20
CA ILE A 138 -4.25 14.84 3.80
C ILE A 138 -2.84 15.33 3.46
N GLU A 139 -1.84 14.46 3.51
CA GLU A 139 -0.46 14.81 3.19
C GLU A 139 -0.30 15.23 1.72
N VAL A 140 -0.87 14.47 0.79
CA VAL A 140 -0.93 14.85 -0.64
C VAL A 140 -1.62 16.20 -0.83
N THR A 141 -2.72 16.43 -0.11
CA THR A 141 -3.43 17.72 -0.18
C THR A 141 -2.58 18.89 0.31
N LYS A 142 -1.71 18.67 1.31
CA LYS A 142 -0.76 19.70 1.76
C LYS A 142 0.31 19.98 0.70
N GLU A 143 0.85 18.96 0.03
CA GLU A 143 1.81 19.14 -1.07
C GLU A 143 1.21 19.98 -2.20
N ILE A 144 -0.05 19.69 -2.59
CA ILE A 144 -0.79 20.46 -3.60
C ILE A 144 -0.99 21.91 -3.13
N LYS A 145 -1.50 22.13 -1.91
CA LYS A 145 -1.74 23.48 -1.35
C LYS A 145 -0.46 24.27 -1.15
N GLY A 146 0.62 23.58 -0.81
CA GLY A 146 1.98 24.11 -0.71
C GLY A 146 2.61 24.47 -2.05
N ARG A 147 1.90 24.22 -3.17
CA ARG A 147 2.35 24.46 -4.55
C ARG A 147 3.63 23.69 -4.87
N ASN A 148 3.77 22.46 -4.36
CA ASN A 148 4.83 21.58 -4.79
C ASN A 148 4.66 21.31 -6.31
N PRO A 149 5.66 21.67 -7.15
CA PRO A 149 5.56 21.51 -8.60
C PRO A 149 5.40 20.05 -9.02
N ASP A 150 5.86 19.09 -8.20
CA ASP A 150 5.77 17.66 -8.50
C ASP A 150 4.36 17.10 -8.30
N PHE A 151 3.59 17.67 -7.35
CA PHE A 151 2.21 17.27 -7.03
C PHE A 151 1.16 18.16 -7.72
N SER A 152 1.49 18.74 -8.87
CA SER A 152 0.58 19.60 -9.64
C SER A 152 0.24 18.97 -11.00
N PRO A 153 -0.69 18.00 -11.07
CA PRO A 153 -1.01 17.32 -12.32
C PRO A 153 -1.54 18.32 -13.36
N HIS A 154 -1.04 18.25 -14.60
CA HIS A 154 -1.36 19.19 -15.68
C HIS A 154 -2.86 19.34 -16.01
N ARG A 155 -3.72 18.46 -15.49
CA ARG A 155 -5.18 18.49 -15.71
C ARG A 155 -6.04 18.40 -14.44
N ALA A 156 -5.44 18.37 -13.24
CA ALA A 156 -6.20 18.24 -11.98
C ALA A 156 -6.72 19.59 -11.43
N ALA A 157 -6.57 20.68 -12.18
CA ALA A 157 -7.05 22.00 -11.75
C ALA A 157 -8.57 22.12 -11.71
N ASP A 158 -9.32 21.19 -12.32
CA ASP A 158 -10.78 21.16 -12.25
C ASP A 158 -11.30 19.73 -12.11
N GLN A 159 -12.03 19.50 -11.01
CA GLN A 159 -12.96 18.39 -10.74
C GLN A 159 -12.43 17.13 -10.02
N ALA A 160 -13.06 16.91 -8.86
CA ALA A 160 -13.08 15.72 -8.02
C ALA A 160 -11.74 15.32 -7.37
N LEU A 161 -11.44 15.94 -6.22
CA LEU A 161 -10.54 15.37 -5.21
C LEU A 161 -10.98 13.97 -4.76
N PHE A 162 -12.22 13.56 -5.06
CA PHE A 162 -12.81 12.28 -4.68
C PHE A 162 -13.80 11.84 -5.77
N SER A 163 -13.44 10.80 -6.53
CA SER A 163 -14.43 9.96 -7.19
C SER A 163 -14.48 8.64 -6.43
N GLU A 164 -15.68 8.16 -6.11
CA GLU A 164 -15.87 6.81 -5.56
C GLU A 164 -15.30 5.73 -6.50
N ASP A 165 -15.16 6.04 -7.79
CA ASP A 165 -14.60 5.13 -8.79
C ASP A 165 -13.08 4.97 -8.69
N HIS A 166 -12.40 5.86 -7.95
CA HIS A 166 -10.94 5.84 -7.77
C HIS A 166 -10.50 5.41 -6.36
N TYR A 167 -11.43 4.92 -5.54
CA TYR A 167 -11.13 4.36 -4.23
C TYR A 167 -11.45 2.87 -4.19
N LEU A 168 -10.40 2.06 -4.00
CA LEU A 168 -10.51 0.62 -3.80
C LEU A 168 -10.09 0.26 -2.38
N ARG A 169 -11.01 -0.34 -1.62
CA ARG A 169 -10.74 -0.89 -0.29
C ARG A 169 -10.93 -2.39 -0.33
N ILE A 170 -9.87 -3.13 -0.01
CA ILE A 170 -9.91 -4.58 0.17
C ILE A 170 -9.73 -4.87 1.65
N GLN A 171 -10.72 -5.49 2.26
CA GLN A 171 -10.72 -5.85 3.67
C GLN A 171 -11.57 -7.10 3.90
N ASP A 172 -11.27 -7.83 4.97
CA ASP A 172 -12.08 -8.95 5.42
C ASP A 172 -12.89 -8.55 6.66
N ASP A 173 -14.21 -8.77 6.61
CA ASP A 173 -15.18 -8.39 7.66
C ASP A 173 -15.76 -9.62 8.39
N GLU A 174 -15.39 -10.83 8.00
CA GLU A 174 -16.03 -12.09 8.44
C GLU A 174 -15.03 -13.06 9.10
N MET A 175 -13.88 -12.54 9.50
CA MET A 175 -12.82 -13.32 10.12
C MET A 175 -13.24 -13.89 11.48
N SER A 176 -12.91 -15.16 11.71
CA SER A 176 -13.17 -15.81 13.00
C SER A 176 -12.32 -15.21 14.12
N ASP A 177 -12.81 -15.28 15.36
CA ASP A 177 -12.12 -14.75 16.54
C ASP A 177 -10.71 -15.32 16.73
N GLU A 178 -10.50 -16.58 16.35
CA GLU A 178 -9.19 -17.24 16.41
C GLU A 178 -8.16 -16.63 15.44
N LEU A 179 -8.61 -16.31 14.22
CA LEU A 179 -7.78 -15.65 13.20
C LEU A 179 -7.61 -14.15 13.46
N ASN A 180 -8.52 -13.55 14.22
CA ASN A 180 -8.47 -12.14 14.58
C ASN A 180 -7.32 -11.79 15.54
N ALA A 181 -6.78 -12.78 16.25
CA ALA A 181 -5.63 -12.62 17.14
C ALA A 181 -4.43 -11.99 16.39
N MET A 182 -3.89 -10.90 16.94
CA MET A 182 -2.85 -10.09 16.26
C MET A 182 -1.43 -10.66 16.43
N ASP A 183 -1.26 -11.63 17.33
CA ASP A 183 0.01 -12.14 17.83
C ASP A 183 0.18 -13.66 17.63
N ASN A 184 -0.84 -14.36 17.12
CA ASN A 184 -0.77 -15.79 16.84
C ASN A 184 0.12 -16.06 15.60
N ALA A 185 1.43 -16.20 15.82
CA ALA A 185 2.41 -16.44 14.77
C ALA A 185 2.72 -17.93 14.51
N THR A 186 1.80 -18.84 14.87
CA THR A 186 1.98 -20.27 14.58
C THR A 186 1.96 -20.52 13.07
N GLU A 187 2.79 -21.44 12.56
CA GLU A 187 2.84 -21.76 11.13
C GLU A 187 1.45 -22.09 10.54
N GLU A 188 0.63 -22.79 11.32
CA GLU A 188 -0.76 -23.09 10.95
C GLU A 188 -1.59 -21.82 10.77
N ASN A 189 -1.50 -20.86 11.71
CA ASN A 189 -2.24 -19.60 11.62
C ASN A 189 -1.75 -18.74 10.45
N LEU A 190 -0.44 -18.65 10.24
CA LEU A 190 0.15 -17.89 9.13
C LEU A 190 -0.31 -18.45 7.77
N LYS A 191 -0.40 -19.78 7.64
CA LYS A 191 -0.96 -20.42 6.45
C LYS A 191 -2.44 -20.09 6.27
N LYS A 192 -3.26 -20.19 7.34
CA LYS A 192 -4.68 -19.80 7.29
C LYS A 192 -4.86 -18.34 6.87
N LEU A 193 -4.03 -17.42 7.37
CA LEU A 193 -4.07 -16.00 6.98
C LEU A 193 -3.71 -15.80 5.50
N LYS A 194 -2.77 -16.58 4.96
CA LYS A 194 -2.49 -16.59 3.53
C LYS A 194 -3.69 -17.07 2.73
N ASP A 195 -4.31 -18.18 3.15
CA ASP A 195 -5.53 -18.74 2.54
C ASP A 195 -6.69 -17.71 2.56
N VAL A 196 -6.82 -16.94 3.65
CA VAL A 196 -7.78 -15.83 3.73
C VAL A 196 -7.47 -14.75 2.69
N GLY A 197 -6.21 -14.35 2.52
CA GLY A 197 -5.81 -13.39 1.48
C GLY A 197 -6.14 -13.88 0.07
N GLU A 198 -5.88 -15.17 -0.22
CA GLU A 198 -6.21 -15.79 -1.50
C GLU A 198 -7.73 -15.88 -1.73
N ALA A 199 -8.50 -16.24 -0.70
CA ALA A 199 -9.95 -16.25 -0.75
C ALA A 199 -10.52 -14.84 -0.94
N LEU A 200 -9.91 -13.83 -0.32
CA LEU A 200 -10.33 -12.44 -0.42
C LEU A 200 -10.18 -11.91 -1.85
N LEU A 201 -9.16 -12.32 -2.60
CA LEU A 201 -9.05 -12.00 -4.05
C LEU A 201 -10.25 -12.50 -4.84
N LYS A 202 -10.82 -13.66 -4.46
CA LYS A 202 -11.98 -14.27 -5.15
C LYS A 202 -13.32 -13.75 -4.65
N LYS A 203 -13.36 -13.11 -3.48
CA LYS A 203 -14.58 -12.52 -2.91
C LYS A 203 -15.10 -11.40 -3.80
N GLN A 204 -16.42 -11.24 -3.83
CA GLN A 204 -17.06 -10.10 -4.49
C GLN A 204 -16.59 -8.80 -3.83
N LEU A 205 -16.26 -7.81 -4.66
CA LEU A 205 -15.87 -6.49 -4.19
C LEU A 205 -17.02 -5.90 -3.38
N SER A 206 -16.71 -5.32 -2.21
CA SER A 206 -17.66 -4.58 -1.40
C SER A 206 -17.33 -3.09 -1.39
N LYS A 207 -18.36 -2.26 -1.25
CA LYS A 207 -18.25 -0.83 -1.00
C LYS A 207 -18.87 -0.51 0.36
N VAL A 208 -18.33 0.50 1.03
CA VAL A 208 -18.94 1.03 2.25
C VAL A 208 -20.12 1.89 1.85
N ASN A 209 -21.32 1.52 2.27
CA ASN A 209 -22.46 2.39 2.19
C ASN A 209 -22.29 3.53 3.21
N LEU A 210 -22.09 4.76 2.73
CA LEU A 210 -21.80 5.91 3.58
C LEU A 210 -22.95 6.28 4.54
N ALA A 211 -24.19 5.89 4.21
CA ALA A 211 -25.34 6.16 5.06
C ALA A 211 -25.47 5.15 6.20
N THR A 212 -25.08 3.89 5.98
CA THR A 212 -25.24 2.80 6.97
C THR A 212 -23.93 2.41 7.65
N GLY A 213 -22.79 2.80 7.08
CA GLY A 213 -21.45 2.36 7.47
C GLY A 213 -21.18 0.87 7.20
N LYS A 214 -22.09 0.17 6.53
CA LYS A 214 -21.98 -1.27 6.25
C LYS A 214 -21.37 -1.53 4.90
N HIS A 215 -20.69 -2.67 4.78
CA HIS A 215 -20.20 -3.17 3.51
C HIS A 215 -21.35 -3.82 2.74
N GLU A 216 -21.52 -3.37 1.50
CA GLU A 216 -22.50 -3.87 0.55
C GLU A 216 -21.79 -4.31 -0.73
N PRO A 217 -22.30 -5.34 -1.43
CA PRO A 217 -21.70 -5.78 -2.67
C PRO A 217 -21.66 -4.66 -3.71
N ASP A 218 -20.54 -4.54 -4.42
CA ASP A 218 -20.37 -3.57 -5.51
C ASP A 218 -21.29 -3.93 -6.69
N GLU A 219 -21.97 -2.92 -7.24
CA GLU A 219 -22.94 -3.07 -8.33
C GLU A 219 -22.34 -3.64 -9.62
N ARG A 220 -21.03 -3.48 -9.84
CA ARG A 220 -20.33 -4.04 -11.01
C ARG A 220 -20.26 -5.57 -10.97
N ASN A 221 -20.57 -6.19 -9.83
CA ASN A 221 -20.55 -7.64 -9.62
C ASN A 221 -19.21 -8.28 -10.01
N ILE A 222 -18.11 -7.59 -9.67
CA ILE A 222 -16.74 -8.03 -9.91
C ILE A 222 -16.08 -8.53 -8.63
N THR A 223 -15.04 -9.35 -8.75
CA THR A 223 -14.20 -9.77 -7.62
C THR A 223 -13.13 -8.74 -7.28
N ASN A 224 -12.55 -8.84 -6.09
CA ASN A 224 -11.38 -8.04 -5.70
C ASN A 224 -10.21 -8.22 -6.68
N GLU A 225 -10.00 -9.44 -7.19
CA GLU A 225 -8.99 -9.72 -8.22
C GLU A 225 -9.21 -8.90 -9.50
N GLN A 226 -10.45 -8.87 -10.01
CA GLN A 226 -10.79 -8.12 -11.21
C GLN A 226 -10.63 -6.60 -11.00
N ALA A 227 -10.98 -6.12 -9.81
CA ALA A 227 -10.75 -4.73 -9.44
C ALA A 227 -9.25 -4.38 -9.39
N LEU A 228 -8.42 -5.26 -8.80
CA LEU A 228 -6.96 -5.08 -8.76
C LEU A 228 -6.32 -5.10 -10.14
N LYS A 229 -6.80 -5.93 -11.07
CA LYS A 229 -6.35 -5.90 -12.47
C LYS A 229 -6.64 -4.55 -13.12
N SER A 230 -7.84 -4.01 -12.90
CA SER A 230 -8.23 -2.68 -13.40
C SER A 230 -7.36 -1.57 -12.80
N VAL A 231 -6.99 -1.69 -11.51
CA VAL A 231 -6.03 -0.78 -10.86
C VAL A 231 -4.64 -0.92 -11.49
N ALA A 232 -4.14 -2.14 -11.73
CA ALA A 232 -2.84 -2.36 -12.35
C ALA A 232 -2.77 -1.73 -13.76
N GLU A 233 -3.81 -1.89 -14.58
CA GLU A 233 -3.92 -1.25 -15.90
C GLU A 233 -3.87 0.28 -15.77
N THR A 234 -4.60 0.85 -14.81
CA THR A 234 -4.62 2.30 -14.56
C THR A 234 -3.23 2.80 -14.17
N LEU A 235 -2.54 2.12 -13.25
CA LEU A 235 -1.19 2.46 -12.80
C LEU A 235 -0.17 2.40 -13.94
N VAL A 236 -0.22 1.35 -14.77
CA VAL A 236 0.68 1.20 -15.93
C VAL A 236 0.43 2.28 -16.97
N ASN A 237 -0.84 2.59 -17.27
CA ASN A 237 -1.20 3.65 -18.22
C ASN A 237 -0.74 5.02 -17.73
N GLU A 238 -0.97 5.34 -16.45
CA GLU A 238 -0.51 6.58 -15.83
C GLU A 238 1.02 6.69 -15.89
N ARG A 239 1.76 5.63 -15.52
CA ARG A 239 3.22 5.61 -15.62
C ARG A 239 3.71 5.80 -17.06
N LYS A 240 3.08 5.15 -18.05
CA LYS A 240 3.41 5.31 -19.47
C LYS A 240 3.16 6.74 -19.96
N GLU A 241 2.06 7.38 -19.54
CA GLU A 241 1.78 8.78 -19.85
C GLU A 241 2.87 9.69 -19.30
N ARG A 242 3.25 9.49 -18.04
CA ARG A 242 4.32 10.26 -17.38
C ARG A 242 5.70 10.08 -18.03
N LEU A 243 6.03 8.87 -18.48
CA LEU A 243 7.28 8.59 -19.20
C LEU A 243 7.28 9.10 -20.64
N GLY A 244 6.10 9.17 -21.28
CA GLY A 244 5.91 9.70 -22.63
C GLY A 244 5.96 11.22 -22.71
N TYR A 245 5.84 11.92 -21.58
CA TYR A 245 6.02 13.37 -21.50
C TYR A 245 7.51 13.73 -21.65
N LYS A 246 7.95 13.92 -22.90
CA LYS A 246 9.24 14.56 -23.20
C LYS A 246 9.03 16.09 -23.13
N GLY A 247 9.27 16.64 -21.94
CA GLY A 247 9.40 18.09 -21.75
C GLY A 247 10.57 18.67 -22.52
#